data_AF-A0A350PFA5-F1
#
_entry.id   AF-A0A350PFA5-F1
#
_cell.length_a   1.000
_cell.length_b   1.000
_cell.length_c   1.000
_cell.angle_alpha   90.00
_cell.angle_beta   90.00
_cell.angle_gamma   90.00
#
_symmetry.space_group_name_H-M   'P 1'
#
loop_
_entity.id
_entity.type
_entity.pdbx_description
1 polymer ?
#
loop_
_entity_poly.entity_id
_entity_poly.type
_entity_poly.pdbx_seq_one_letter_code
_entity_poly.pdbx_strand_id
1 'polypeptide(L)' 'MKVVIQRVKSASVTVRNEITGAIEEGLLLLVGIHQDDTKEQLEWMCEKILKLRIFEDEEEK' A
#
# COMPACT_ATOMS: atom_id res chain seq x y z
N MET A 1 13.99 -2.67 -1.86
CA MET A 1 12.54 -2.86 -1.92
C MET A 1 11.97 -1.73 -2.73
N LYS A 2 10.99 -2.00 -3.58
CA LYS A 2 10.23 -0.96 -4.28
C LYS A 2 8.75 -1.19 -4.06
N VAL A 3 8.01 -0.12 -3.83
CA VAL A 3 6.56 -0.16 -3.65
C VAL A 3 5.93 0.84 -4.59
N VAL A 4 4.99 0.39 -5.42
CA VAL A 4 4.08 1.28 -6.15
C VAL A 4 2.84 1.46 -5.29
N ILE A 5 2.52 2.71 -4.97
CA ILE A 5 1.41 3.08 -4.08
C ILE A 5 0.29 3.64 -4.94
N GLN A 6 -0.92 3.14 -4.72
CA GLN A 6 -2.14 3.66 -5.36
C GLN A 6 -3.13 4.07 -4.27
N ARG A 7 -3.54 5.35 -4.28
CA ARG A 7 -4.68 5.82 -3.50
C ARG A 7 -5.95 5.33 -4.17
N VAL A 8 -6.78 4.60 -3.44
CA VAL A 8 -7.95 3.92 -3.99
C VAL A 8 -9.20 4.21 -3.16
N LYS A 9 -10.36 4.27 -3.82
CA LYS A 9 -11.66 4.25 -3.15
C LYS A 9 -12.11 2.84 -2.77
N SER A 10 -11.57 1.83 -3.43
CA SER A 10 -11.70 0.41 -3.09
C SER A 10 -10.65 -0.41 -3.83
N ALA A 11 -10.27 -1.57 -3.28
CA ALA A 11 -9.43 -2.55 -3.97
C ALA A 11 -9.75 -3.98 -3.47
N SER A 12 -9.54 -4.98 -4.31
CA SER A 12 -9.70 -6.39 -3.93
C SER A 12 -8.73 -7.30 -4.66
N VAL A 13 -8.49 -8.47 -4.08
CA VAL A 13 -7.72 -9.57 -4.67
C VAL A 13 -8.66 -10.75 -4.81
N THR A 14 -8.70 -11.32 -6.02
CA THR A 14 -9.52 -12.49 -6.34
C THR A 14 -8.63 -13.65 -6.76
N VAL A 15 -8.82 -14.82 -6.16
CA VAL A 15 -8.14 -16.06 -6.52
C VAL A 15 -9.21 -17.12 -6.81
N ARG A 16 -9.17 -17.73 -8.00
CA ARG A 16 -10.17 -18.75 -8.41
C ARG A 16 -11.63 -18.28 -8.24
N ASN A 17 -11.91 -17.03 -8.60
CA ASN A 17 -13.21 -16.36 -8.47
C ASN A 17 -13.70 -16.13 -7.02
N GLU A 18 -12.84 -16.32 -6.03
CA GLU A 18 -13.13 -15.99 -4.63
C GLU A 18 -12.32 -14.77 -4.20
N ILE A 19 -12.97 -13.81 -3.54
CA ILE A 19 -12.28 -12.63 -2.99
C ILE A 19 -11.51 -13.09 -1.75
N THR A 20 -10.18 -13.06 -1.83
CA THR A 20 -9.29 -13.45 -0.71
C THR A 20 -8.92 -12.27 0.18
N GLY A 21 -9.19 -11.05 -0.27
CA GLY A 21 -8.96 -9.83 0.49
C GLY A 21 -9.56 -8.62 -0.23
N ALA A 22 -10.12 -7.70 0.54
CA ALA A 22 -10.68 -6.46 0.02
C ALA A 22 -10.50 -5.33 1.05
N ILE A 23 -10.43 -4.11 0.54
CA ILE A 23 -10.43 -2.87 1.30
C ILE A 23 -11.39 -1.89 0.65
N GLU A 24 -11.93 -0.97 1.46
CA GLU A 24 -12.65 0.21 0.99
C GLU A 24 -11.63 1.34 0.66
N GLU A 25 -11.88 2.57 1.09
CA GLU A 25 -10.96 3.67 0.88
C GLU A 25 -9.63 3.44 1.61
N GLY A 26 -8.52 3.63 0.90
CA GLY A 26 -7.19 3.37 1.44
C GLY A 26 -6.09 3.33 0.40
N LEU A 27 -5.08 2.51 0.67
CA LEU A 27 -3.91 2.33 -0.20
C LEU A 27 -3.82 0.88 -0.70
N LEU A 28 -3.68 0.72 -2.01
CA LEU A 28 -3.21 -0.53 -2.61
C LEU A 28 -1.69 -0.43 -2.84
N LEU A 29 -0.96 -1.42 -2.34
CA LEU A 29 0.50 -1.48 -2.42
C LEU A 29 0.93 -2.65 -3.30
N LEU A 30 1.64 -2.36 -4.38
CA LEU A 30 2.31 -3.38 -5.19
C LEU A 30 3.78 -3.43 -4.76
N VAL A 31 4.14 -4.50 -4.05
CA VAL A 31 5.44 -4.62 -3.37
C VAL A 31 6.38 -5.53 -4.17
N GLY A 32 7.54 -5.00 -4.55
CA GLY A 32 8.66 -5.74 -5.12
C GLY A 32 9.81 -5.84 -4.12
N ILE A 33 10.17 -7.08 -3.78
CA ILE A 33 11.27 -7.40 -2.85
C ILE A 33 12.46 -7.96 -3.66
N HIS A 34 13.65 -7.42 -3.42
CA HIS A 34 14.92 -7.91 -3.97
C HIS A 34 15.67 -8.74 -2.91
N GLN A 35 16.57 -9.61 -3.35
CA GLN A 35 17.35 -10.47 -2.45
C GLN A 35 18.24 -9.71 -1.45
N ASP A 36 18.64 -8.48 -1.81
CA ASP A 36 19.48 -7.62 -0.97
C ASP A 36 18.67 -6.75 -0.01
N ASP A 37 17.34 -6.91 0.01
CA ASP A 37 16.48 -6.11 0.87
C ASP A 37 16.58 -6.55 2.32
N THR A 38 16.77 -5.58 3.21
CA THR A 38 16.94 -5.82 4.64
C THR A 38 15.67 -5.53 5.43
N LYS A 39 15.60 -6.09 6.65
CA LYS A 39 14.52 -5.80 7.58
C LYS A 39 14.44 -4.31 7.95
N GLU A 40 15.58 -3.64 8.07
CA GLU A 40 15.65 -2.20 8.34
C GLU A 40 15.01 -1.38 7.19
N GLN A 41 15.25 -1.77 5.94
CA GLN A 41 14.61 -1.13 4.79
C GLN A 41 13.10 -1.37 4.75
N LEU A 42 12.64 -2.56 5.15
CA LEU A 42 11.20 -2.86 5.30
C LEU A 42 10.57 -1.95 6.36
N GLU A 43 11.17 -1.87 7.55
CA GLU A 43 10.67 -1.03 8.65
C GLU A 43 10.61 0.44 8.24
N TRP A 44 11.67 0.96 7.62
CA TRP A 44 11.72 2.31 7.09
C TRP A 44 10.65 2.56 6.01
N MET A 45 10.43 1.61 5.10
CA MET A 45 9.42 1.73 4.05
C MET A 45 8.00 1.74 4.64
N CYS A 46 7.70 0.87 5.60
CA CYS A 46 6.43 0.83 6.30
C CYS A 46 6.14 2.17 6.99
N GLU A 47 7.10 2.69 7.75
CA GLU A 47 6.97 3.98 8.43
C GLU A 47 6.75 5.12 7.43
N LYS A 48 7.50 5.11 6.32
CA LYS A 48 7.35 6.10 5.25
C LYS A 48 5.96 6.07 4.63
N ILE A 49 5.42 4.89 4.33
CA ILE A 49 4.09 4.73 3.73
C ILE A 49 3.00 5.21 4.69
N LEU A 50 3.09 4.84 5.97
CA LEU A 50 2.11 5.25 6.98
C LEU A 50 2.07 6.78 7.22
N LYS A 51 3.17 7.48 6.92
CA LYS A 51 3.29 8.93 7.11
C LYS A 51 3.05 9.73 5.82
N LEU A 52 2.74 9.08 4.69
CA LEU A 52 2.44 9.78 3.45
C LEU A 52 1.14 10.58 3.58
N ARG A 53 1.25 11.90 3.43
CA ARG A 53 0.10 12.83 3.38
C ARG A 53 -0.45 12.90 1.96
N ILE A 54 -1.08 11.82 1.54
CA ILE A 54 -1.65 11.68 0.18
C ILE A 54 -3.18 11.56 0.19
N PHE A 55 -3.78 11.51 1.39
CA PHE A 55 -5.22 11.70 1.57
C PHE A 55 -5.49 13.18 1.80
N GLU A 56 -6.62 13.62 1.26
CA GLU A 56 -7.11 14.98 1.47
C GLU A 56 -7.56 15.13 2.93
N ASP A 57 -7.35 16.32 3.49
CA ASP A 57 -7.94 16.71 4.76
C ASP A 57 -9.40 17.21 4.60
N GLU A 58 -10.01 17.67 5.68
CA GLU A 58 -11.39 18.20 5.67
C GLU A 58 -11.55 19.46 4.80
N GLU A 59 -10.47 20.10 4.38
CA GLU A 59 -10.47 21.23 3.44
C GLU A 59 -10.26 20.79 1.97
N GLU A 60 -10.34 19.49 1.66
CA GLU A 60 -10.05 18.91 0.34
C GLU A 60 -8.61 19.21 -0.15
N LYS A 61 -7.65 19.36 0.78
CA LYS A 61 -6.23 19.63 0.46
C LYS A 61 -5.30 18.46 0.74
#